data_AF-A0A255R3H0-F1
#
_entry.id   AF-A0A255R3H0-F1
#
_cell.length_a   1.000
_cell.length_b   1.000
_cell.length_c   1.000
_cell.angle_alpha   90.00
_cell.angle_beta   90.00
_cell.angle_gamma   90.00
#
_symmetry.space_group_name_H-M   'P 1'
#
loop_
_entity.id
_entity.type
_entity.pdbx_description
1 polymer ?
#
loop_
_entity_poly.entity_id
_entity_poly.type
_entity_poly.pdbx_seq_one_letter_code
_entity_poly.pdbx_strand_id
1 'polypeptide(L)'
;MKLTAKVNRIVNEHLDGEISGGWRSVWKVLAEEIERVTAQDDDTLKLVRQNRLHEALSDDQWLVAKFSMCSPLDPLNAISDGICRRLWKDSNVELALRLSFSARHHWVASHFAGALDELWRPMLMALAAHDHLALNRLIELWQRSNEKPSSRSYAQICDALQAIVTGDRDLLCQTVGTFAKGNRPAYVSSVREVICSIANRDAGRFAEGMNRMLRSYRSYMFGDDVMGLIDPHAVGLYELAHKRIPEVTASFDVQQKLPWDREYFQWLQNCDDIQDCFEPFDAPDWMRHSIFEMDGLEWALSVRAKR
;
A
#
# COMPACT_ATOMS: atom_id res chain seq x y z
N MET A 1 -36.39 -17.69 -6.71
CA MET A 1 -37.43 -17.35 -5.72
C MET A 1 -37.99 -15.98 -6.10
N LYS A 2 -39.31 -15.80 -6.29
CA LYS A 2 -39.87 -14.52 -6.73
C LYS A 2 -40.10 -13.60 -5.53
N LEU A 3 -39.61 -12.36 -5.61
CA LEU A 3 -39.83 -11.33 -4.59
C LEU A 3 -41.32 -11.04 -4.41
N THR A 4 -41.73 -10.84 -3.16
CA THR A 4 -43.13 -10.55 -2.84
C THR A 4 -43.49 -9.13 -3.24
N ALA A 5 -44.76 -8.89 -3.57
CA ALA A 5 -45.26 -7.60 -4.06
C ALA A 5 -44.97 -6.43 -3.12
N LYS A 6 -44.79 -6.69 -1.82
CA LYS A 6 -44.42 -5.69 -0.81
C LYS A 6 -42.98 -5.19 -0.99
N VAL A 7 -42.06 -6.05 -1.43
CA VAL A 7 -40.65 -5.70 -1.64
C VAL A 7 -40.47 -4.89 -2.92
N ASN A 8 -41.17 -5.26 -4.00
CA ASN A 8 -41.13 -4.49 -5.25
C ASN A 8 -41.69 -3.06 -5.09
N ARG A 9 -42.66 -2.85 -4.19
CA ARG A 9 -43.22 -1.51 -3.94
C ARG A 9 -42.22 -0.57 -3.25
N ILE A 10 -41.49 -1.08 -2.26
CA ILE A 10 -40.50 -0.31 -1.49
C ILE A 10 -39.29 0.08 -2.36
N VAL A 11 -38.88 -0.80 -3.27
CA VAL A 11 -37.78 -0.54 -4.20
C VAL A 11 -38.13 0.56 -5.20
N ASN A 12 -39.35 0.53 -5.75
CA ASN A 12 -39.79 1.55 -6.71
C ASN A 12 -40.02 2.92 -6.04
N GLU A 13 -40.54 2.95 -4.81
CA GLU A 13 -40.70 4.19 -4.02
C GLU A 13 -39.35 4.87 -3.70
N HIS A 14 -38.24 4.13 -3.75
CA HIS A 14 -36.89 4.64 -3.46
C HIS A 14 -36.12 5.12 -4.70
N LEU A 15 -36.49 4.62 -5.88
CA LEU A 15 -35.84 4.97 -7.16
C LEU A 15 -36.37 6.28 -7.76
N ASP A 16 -37.56 6.73 -7.36
CA ASP A 16 -38.22 7.93 -7.89
C ASP A 16 -37.96 9.22 -7.07
N GLY A 17 -37.09 9.18 -6.05
CA GLY A 17 -36.81 10.33 -5.18
C GLY A 17 -35.54 11.09 -5.53
N GLU A 18 -35.66 12.21 -6.26
CA GLU A 18 -34.58 13.20 -6.41
C GLU A 18 -34.17 13.77 -5.04
N ILE A 19 -32.90 13.61 -4.64
CA ILE A 19 -32.32 14.37 -3.52
C ILE A 19 -31.15 15.22 -4.01
N SER A 20 -31.43 16.52 -4.05
CA SER A 20 -30.47 17.61 -4.07
C SER A 20 -29.81 17.75 -2.69
N GLY A 21 -28.49 17.55 -2.59
CA GLY A 21 -27.74 17.86 -1.36
C GLY A 21 -26.38 17.15 -1.21
N GLY A 22 -25.29 17.89 -1.45
CA GLY A 22 -23.94 17.78 -0.85
C GLY A 22 -23.30 16.41 -0.59
N TRP A 23 -22.18 16.15 -1.29
CA TRP A 23 -21.31 14.95 -1.29
C TRP A 23 -20.60 14.56 0.04
N ARG A 24 -21.09 14.99 1.21
CA ARG A 24 -20.53 14.57 2.52
C ARG A 24 -21.21 13.35 3.16
N SER A 25 -22.11 12.65 2.46
CA SER A 25 -22.93 11.58 3.06
C SER A 25 -22.53 10.15 2.71
N VAL A 26 -21.79 9.84 1.64
CA VAL A 26 -21.62 8.44 1.21
C VAL A 26 -20.81 7.61 2.22
N TRP A 27 -19.66 8.11 2.67
CA TRP A 27 -18.81 7.38 3.63
C TRP A 27 -19.40 7.34 5.05
N LYS A 28 -20.16 8.37 5.45
CA LYS A 28 -20.82 8.41 6.76
C LYS A 28 -22.08 7.53 6.77
N VAL A 29 -22.85 7.50 5.69
CA VAL A 29 -23.96 6.57 5.51
C VAL A 29 -23.46 5.14 5.36
N LEU A 30 -22.35 4.88 4.64
CA LEU A 30 -21.74 3.55 4.60
C LEU A 30 -21.21 3.11 5.96
N ALA A 31 -20.54 4.00 6.71
CA ALA A 31 -20.04 3.68 8.05
C ALA A 31 -21.19 3.48 9.07
N GLU A 32 -22.20 4.35 9.07
CA GLU A 32 -23.38 4.25 9.95
C GLU A 32 -24.27 3.08 9.56
N GLU A 33 -24.36 2.71 8.27
CA GLU A 33 -25.12 1.55 7.81
C GLU A 33 -24.33 0.26 8.04
N ILE A 34 -23.01 0.24 7.87
CA ILE A 34 -22.16 -0.90 8.27
C ILE A 34 -22.22 -1.09 9.78
N GLU A 35 -22.13 -0.03 10.61
CA GLU A 35 -22.29 -0.12 12.07
C GLU A 35 -23.72 -0.53 12.47
N ARG A 36 -24.76 0.00 11.81
CA ARG A 36 -26.16 -0.38 12.08
C ARG A 36 -26.47 -1.82 11.69
N VAL A 37 -25.93 -2.29 10.56
CA VAL A 37 -26.11 -3.65 10.03
C VAL A 37 -25.26 -4.66 10.83
N THR A 38 -24.04 -4.29 11.25
CA THR A 38 -23.20 -5.14 12.12
C THR A 38 -23.63 -5.15 13.59
N ALA A 39 -24.33 -4.11 14.06
CA ALA A 39 -24.86 -4.06 15.42
C ALA A 39 -26.22 -4.76 15.60
N GLN A 40 -26.93 -5.10 14.52
CA GLN A 40 -28.29 -5.68 14.62
C GLN A 40 -28.49 -7.05 13.97
N ASP A 41 -27.56 -7.59 13.17
CA ASP A 41 -27.88 -8.85 12.49
C ASP A 41 -26.67 -9.77 12.25
N ASP A 42 -26.70 -10.93 12.91
CA ASP A 42 -25.77 -12.05 12.78
C ASP A 42 -25.80 -12.64 11.34
N ASP A 43 -26.86 -12.32 10.58
CA ASP A 43 -27.08 -12.81 9.22
C ASP A 43 -26.30 -12.03 8.14
N THR A 44 -25.88 -10.77 8.35
CA THR A 44 -25.05 -10.05 7.35
C THR A 44 -23.61 -10.56 7.33
N LEU A 45 -23.03 -10.85 8.49
CA LEU A 45 -21.74 -11.55 8.59
C LEU A 45 -21.82 -12.94 7.95
N LYS A 46 -22.97 -13.61 8.04
CA LYS A 46 -23.27 -14.86 7.34
C LYS A 46 -23.35 -14.66 5.82
N LEU A 47 -23.98 -13.60 5.32
CA LEU A 47 -24.06 -13.31 3.88
C LEU A 47 -22.70 -12.98 3.26
N VAL A 48 -21.85 -12.25 4.00
CA VAL A 48 -20.44 -12.01 3.65
C VAL A 48 -19.64 -13.33 3.66
N ARG A 49 -19.81 -14.17 4.70
CA ARG A 49 -19.19 -15.51 4.78
C ARG A 49 -19.74 -16.51 3.75
N GLN A 50 -20.94 -16.29 3.24
CA GLN A 50 -21.63 -17.14 2.25
C GLN A 50 -21.49 -16.64 0.81
N ASN A 51 -20.73 -15.56 0.57
CA ASN A 51 -20.45 -15.05 -0.78
C ASN A 51 -21.68 -14.55 -1.56
N ARG A 52 -22.76 -14.10 -0.88
CA ARG A 52 -24.05 -13.74 -1.50
C ARG A 52 -24.26 -12.25 -1.78
N LEU A 53 -23.29 -11.38 -1.46
CA LEU A 53 -23.35 -9.94 -1.76
C LEU A 53 -23.26 -9.61 -3.26
N HIS A 54 -22.72 -10.52 -4.07
CA HIS A 54 -22.62 -10.37 -5.54
C HIS A 54 -23.99 -10.16 -6.20
N GLU A 55 -25.07 -10.67 -5.60
CA GLU A 55 -26.43 -10.55 -6.16
C GLU A 55 -27.05 -9.16 -5.92
N ALA A 56 -26.45 -8.32 -5.06
CA ALA A 56 -26.99 -7.04 -4.63
C ALA A 56 -26.14 -5.82 -5.04
N LEU A 57 -24.97 -6.07 -5.63
CA LEU A 57 -24.01 -5.05 -6.07
C LEU A 57 -23.78 -5.21 -7.58
N SER A 58 -23.48 -4.11 -8.28
CA SER A 58 -22.88 -4.27 -9.61
C SER A 58 -21.51 -4.95 -9.50
N ASP A 59 -21.04 -5.61 -10.56
CA ASP A 59 -19.75 -6.31 -10.55
C ASP A 59 -18.61 -5.39 -10.05
N ASP A 60 -18.61 -4.12 -10.48
CA ASP A 60 -17.64 -3.10 -10.06
C ASP A 60 -17.72 -2.75 -8.56
N GLN A 61 -18.94 -2.68 -8.00
CA GLN A 61 -19.17 -2.39 -6.58
C GLN A 61 -18.83 -3.60 -5.69
N TRP A 62 -19.14 -4.80 -6.18
CA TRP A 62 -18.74 -6.05 -5.55
C TRP A 62 -17.22 -6.18 -5.52
N LEU A 63 -16.54 -5.81 -6.62
CA LEU A 63 -15.09 -5.80 -6.73
C LEU A 63 -14.43 -4.83 -5.73
N VAL A 64 -14.90 -3.57 -5.67
CA VAL A 64 -14.39 -2.60 -4.68
C VAL A 64 -14.69 -3.07 -3.25
N ALA A 65 -15.90 -3.58 -2.96
CA ALA A 65 -16.23 -4.12 -1.65
C ALA A 65 -15.37 -5.35 -1.29
N LYS A 66 -15.00 -6.20 -2.24
CA LYS A 66 -14.09 -7.34 -2.00
C LYS A 66 -12.65 -6.86 -1.76
N PHE A 67 -12.19 -5.86 -2.49
CA PHE A 67 -10.87 -5.24 -2.32
C PHE A 67 -10.75 -4.39 -1.05
N SER A 68 -11.88 -3.84 -0.55
CA SER A 68 -11.95 -3.01 0.66
C SER A 68 -12.45 -3.75 1.92
N MET A 69 -13.14 -4.91 1.80
CA MET A 69 -13.77 -5.61 2.93
C MET A 69 -13.43 -7.11 3.07
N CYS A 70 -12.71 -7.76 2.14
CA CYS A 70 -12.35 -9.17 2.35
C CYS A 70 -11.10 -9.31 3.24
N SER A 71 -11.36 -9.82 4.44
CA SER A 71 -10.45 -10.20 5.53
C SER A 71 -9.34 -11.26 5.26
N PRO A 72 -9.06 -11.71 4.01
CA PRO A 72 -7.74 -12.27 3.64
C PRO A 72 -6.89 -11.31 2.76
N LEU A 73 -7.43 -10.13 2.43
CA LEU A 73 -6.91 -9.12 1.51
C LEU A 73 -6.87 -7.72 2.15
N ASP A 74 -6.84 -7.65 3.49
CA ASP A 74 -6.31 -6.46 4.15
C ASP A 74 -4.80 -6.44 3.85
N PRO A 75 -4.27 -5.42 3.16
CA PRO A 75 -2.84 -5.34 2.83
C PRO A 75 -1.95 -5.52 4.05
N LEU A 76 -2.40 -5.09 5.24
CA LEU A 76 -1.69 -5.32 6.49
C LEU A 76 -1.69 -6.80 6.87
N ASN A 77 -2.84 -7.48 6.84
CA ASN A 77 -2.92 -8.93 7.11
C ASN A 77 -2.12 -9.77 6.10
N ALA A 78 -2.05 -9.35 4.83
CA ALA A 78 -1.26 -10.02 3.81
C ALA A 78 0.24 -9.94 4.13
N ILE A 79 0.71 -8.78 4.60
CA ILE A 79 2.11 -8.61 5.02
C ILE A 79 2.37 -9.40 6.31
N SER A 80 1.45 -9.39 7.28
CA SER A 80 1.55 -10.20 8.50
C SER A 80 1.64 -11.71 8.19
N ASP A 81 0.83 -12.24 7.26
CA ASP A 81 0.95 -13.62 6.77
C ASP A 81 2.32 -13.87 6.11
N GLY A 82 2.80 -12.93 5.29
CA GLY A 82 4.12 -13.00 4.67
C GLY A 82 5.25 -13.09 5.70
N ILE A 83 5.22 -12.23 6.73
CA ILE A 83 6.19 -12.24 7.83
C ILE A 83 6.09 -13.55 8.62
N CYS A 84 4.90 -14.01 8.95
CA CYS A 84 4.70 -15.30 9.62
C CYS A 84 5.27 -16.47 8.81
N ARG A 85 5.01 -16.52 7.50
CA ARG A 85 5.53 -17.56 6.61
C ARG A 85 7.05 -17.49 6.48
N ARG A 86 7.60 -16.29 6.38
CA ARG A 86 9.04 -16.07 6.40
C ARG A 86 9.68 -16.63 7.67
N LEU A 87 9.11 -16.34 8.84
CA LEU A 87 9.68 -16.75 10.12
C LEU A 87 9.43 -18.23 10.47
N TRP A 88 8.25 -18.77 10.15
CA TRP A 88 7.88 -20.14 10.53
C TRP A 88 8.22 -21.19 9.47
N LYS A 89 8.18 -20.82 8.19
CA LYS A 89 8.46 -21.74 7.07
C LYS A 89 9.78 -21.44 6.37
N ASP A 90 10.55 -20.48 6.86
CA ASP A 90 11.82 -20.04 6.27
C ASP A 90 11.70 -19.69 4.77
N SER A 91 10.59 -19.04 4.40
CA SER A 91 10.28 -18.74 3.01
C SER A 91 10.43 -17.25 2.68
N ASN A 92 11.56 -16.88 2.08
CA ASN A 92 11.82 -15.50 1.66
C ASN A 92 10.87 -15.04 0.53
N VAL A 93 10.59 -15.94 -0.41
CA VAL A 93 9.73 -15.65 -1.56
C VAL A 93 8.30 -15.28 -1.14
N GLU A 94 7.77 -15.92 -0.09
CA GLU A 94 6.42 -15.61 0.43
C GLU A 94 6.35 -14.18 0.98
N LEU A 95 7.38 -13.71 1.70
CA LEU A 95 7.42 -12.31 2.14
C LEU A 95 7.48 -11.35 0.96
N ALA A 96 8.35 -11.61 -0.03
CA ALA A 96 8.47 -10.75 -1.21
C ALA A 96 7.16 -10.68 -2.01
N LEU A 97 6.51 -11.82 -2.26
CA LEU A 97 5.21 -11.88 -2.94
C LEU A 97 4.13 -11.08 -2.20
N ARG A 98 4.10 -11.15 -0.86
CA ARG A 98 3.13 -10.40 -0.05
C ARG A 98 3.38 -8.90 -0.04
N LEU A 99 4.64 -8.48 0.03
CA LEU A 99 5.02 -7.07 -0.09
C LEU A 99 4.68 -6.50 -1.47
N SER A 100 5.01 -7.24 -2.53
CA SER A 100 4.66 -6.92 -3.91
C SER A 100 3.13 -6.80 -4.09
N PHE A 101 2.37 -7.80 -3.63
CA PHE A 101 0.92 -7.78 -3.71
C PHE A 101 0.30 -6.60 -2.98
N SER A 102 0.82 -6.26 -1.79
CA SER A 102 0.39 -5.08 -1.03
C SER A 102 0.65 -3.79 -1.82
N ALA A 103 1.83 -3.63 -2.43
CA ALA A 103 2.15 -2.46 -3.23
C ALA A 103 1.24 -2.32 -4.46
N ARG A 104 0.97 -3.43 -5.15
CA ARG A 104 0.06 -3.50 -6.32
C ARG A 104 -1.37 -3.18 -5.93
N HIS A 105 -1.85 -3.72 -4.81
CA HIS A 105 -3.16 -3.39 -4.26
C HIS A 105 -3.29 -1.90 -3.96
N HIS A 106 -2.29 -1.30 -3.33
CA HIS A 106 -2.29 0.14 -3.08
C HIS A 106 -2.33 0.95 -4.38
N TRP A 107 -1.59 0.55 -5.42
CA TRP A 107 -1.68 1.22 -6.72
C TRP A 107 -3.11 1.21 -7.27
N VAL A 108 -3.78 0.05 -7.25
CA VAL A 108 -5.19 -0.09 -7.63
C VAL A 108 -6.07 0.82 -6.77
N ALA A 109 -5.99 0.70 -5.44
CA ALA A 109 -6.80 1.47 -4.51
C ALA A 109 -6.62 2.99 -4.68
N SER A 110 -5.38 3.46 -4.83
CA SER A 110 -5.06 4.87 -5.03
C SER A 110 -5.53 5.38 -6.39
N HIS A 111 -5.53 4.54 -7.43
CA HIS A 111 -6.06 4.88 -8.75
C HIS A 111 -7.59 5.13 -8.70
N PHE A 112 -8.32 4.38 -7.88
CA PHE A 112 -9.78 4.49 -7.77
C PHE A 112 -10.25 5.52 -6.73
N ALA A 113 -9.69 5.46 -5.53
CA ALA A 113 -10.17 6.25 -4.39
C ALA A 113 -9.42 7.59 -4.23
N GLY A 114 -8.42 7.87 -5.05
CA GLY A 114 -7.56 9.05 -4.88
C GLY A 114 -6.76 9.03 -3.57
N ALA A 115 -6.57 7.84 -2.98
CA ALA A 115 -5.89 7.66 -1.69
C ALA A 115 -4.37 7.79 -1.86
N LEU A 116 -3.88 9.02 -1.95
CA LEU A 116 -2.45 9.30 -2.19
C LEU A 116 -1.64 9.53 -0.90
N ASP A 117 -2.33 9.73 0.23
CA ASP A 117 -1.74 10.20 1.49
C ASP A 117 -0.63 9.29 2.04
N GLU A 118 -0.57 8.02 1.64
CA GLU A 118 0.41 7.05 2.13
C GLU A 118 1.21 6.32 1.04
N LEU A 119 1.26 6.82 -0.20
CA LEU A 119 1.92 6.13 -1.31
C LEU A 119 3.42 5.83 -1.09
N TRP A 120 4.09 6.53 -0.18
CA TRP A 120 5.49 6.25 0.12
C TRP A 120 5.69 4.84 0.70
N ARG A 121 4.74 4.30 1.47
CA ARG A 121 4.84 2.95 2.05
C ARG A 121 4.82 1.86 0.95
N PRO A 122 3.82 1.78 0.06
CA PRO A 122 3.80 0.80 -1.01
C PRO A 122 4.96 0.99 -1.99
N MET A 123 5.47 2.21 -2.21
CA MET A 123 6.70 2.41 -2.99
C MET A 123 7.90 1.69 -2.34
N LEU A 124 8.07 1.84 -1.03
CA LEU A 124 9.14 1.15 -0.30
C LEU A 124 8.92 -0.36 -0.21
N MET A 125 7.66 -0.83 -0.12
CA MET A 125 7.35 -2.26 -0.19
C MET A 125 7.67 -2.87 -1.56
N ALA A 126 7.36 -2.16 -2.65
CA ALA A 126 7.74 -2.58 -4.01
C ALA A 126 9.26 -2.68 -4.15
N LEU A 127 10.00 -1.69 -3.62
CA LEU A 127 11.46 -1.74 -3.56
C LEU A 127 11.96 -2.93 -2.73
N ALA A 128 11.39 -3.17 -1.55
CA ALA A 128 11.77 -4.29 -0.70
C ALA A 128 11.47 -5.66 -1.31
N ALA A 129 10.54 -5.72 -2.27
CA ALA A 129 10.20 -6.92 -3.01
C ALA A 129 10.97 -7.07 -4.33
N HIS A 130 11.78 -6.10 -4.76
CA HIS A 130 12.32 -6.02 -6.13
C HIS A 130 11.23 -6.02 -7.22
N ASP A 131 10.08 -5.40 -6.92
CA ASP A 131 8.96 -5.26 -7.85
C ASP A 131 9.09 -3.98 -8.70
N HIS A 132 9.85 -4.06 -9.80
CA HIS A 132 10.13 -2.89 -10.63
C HIS A 132 8.86 -2.36 -11.32
N LEU A 133 7.95 -3.26 -11.71
CA LEU A 133 6.67 -2.90 -12.33
C LEU A 133 5.79 -2.08 -11.37
N ALA A 134 5.57 -2.58 -10.15
CA ALA A 134 4.75 -1.87 -9.17
C ALA A 134 5.36 -0.53 -8.78
N LEU A 135 6.69 -0.48 -8.59
CA LEU A 135 7.38 0.77 -8.28
C LEU A 135 7.16 1.82 -9.38
N ASN A 136 7.37 1.44 -10.65
CA ASN A 136 7.17 2.35 -11.79
C ASN A 136 5.73 2.85 -11.87
N ARG A 137 4.75 1.95 -11.69
CA ARG A 137 3.32 2.30 -11.71
C ARG A 137 2.91 3.23 -10.58
N LEU A 138 3.44 3.04 -9.37
CA LEU A 138 3.21 3.93 -8.23
C LEU A 138 3.83 5.32 -8.46
N ILE A 139 5.02 5.39 -9.08
CA ILE A 139 5.66 6.67 -9.44
C ILE A 139 4.88 7.39 -10.54
N GLU A 140 4.47 6.68 -11.60
CA GLU A 140 3.63 7.25 -12.66
C GLU A 140 2.32 7.83 -12.09
N LEU A 141 1.68 7.10 -11.18
CA LEU A 141 0.47 7.57 -10.48
C LEU A 141 0.75 8.85 -9.70
N TRP A 142 1.86 8.90 -8.95
CA TRP A 142 2.26 10.07 -8.17
C TRP A 142 2.54 11.31 -9.03
N GLN A 143 3.19 11.12 -10.18
CA GLN A 143 3.54 12.18 -11.13
C GLN A 143 2.31 12.75 -11.84
N ARG A 144 1.35 11.89 -12.23
CA ARG A 144 0.14 12.29 -12.96
C ARG A 144 -0.93 12.91 -12.07
N SER A 145 -0.84 12.72 -10.75
CA SER A 145 -1.84 13.27 -9.86
C SER A 145 -1.71 14.80 -9.72
N ASN A 146 -2.78 15.51 -10.05
CA ASN A 146 -2.92 16.93 -9.77
C ASN A 146 -3.23 17.22 -8.30
N GLU A 147 -3.75 16.21 -7.59
CA GLU A 147 -4.06 16.30 -6.17
C GLU A 147 -2.90 15.70 -5.39
N LYS A 148 -2.34 16.49 -4.46
CA LYS A 148 -1.29 16.04 -3.57
C LYS A 148 -1.90 15.75 -2.19
N PRO A 149 -1.32 14.81 -1.42
CA PRO A 149 -1.69 14.50 -0.05
C PRO A 149 -1.99 15.73 0.79
N SER A 150 -2.99 15.63 1.64
CA SER A 150 -3.28 16.65 2.65
C SER A 150 -2.09 16.79 3.62
N SER A 151 -1.40 15.68 3.89
CA SER A 151 -0.17 15.65 4.67
C SER A 151 1.04 16.05 3.82
N ARG A 152 1.47 17.31 3.95
CA ARG A 152 2.69 17.82 3.31
C ARG A 152 3.92 16.96 3.60
N SER A 153 4.03 16.38 4.81
CA SER A 153 5.20 15.57 5.16
C SER A 153 5.26 14.25 4.39
N TYR A 154 4.11 13.65 4.05
CA TYR A 154 4.09 12.39 3.29
C TYR A 154 4.29 12.65 1.80
N ALA A 155 3.69 13.72 1.27
CA ALA A 155 3.97 14.18 -0.09
C ALA A 155 5.47 14.38 -0.34
N GLN A 156 6.16 15.05 0.59
CA GLN A 156 7.60 15.27 0.52
C GLN A 156 8.43 13.98 0.53
N ILE A 157 7.96 12.92 1.20
CA ILE A 157 8.64 11.61 1.15
C ILE A 157 8.44 11.00 -0.24
N CYS A 158 7.22 11.00 -0.80
CA CYS A 158 6.96 10.50 -2.15
C CYS A 158 7.79 11.24 -3.21
N ASP A 159 7.86 12.57 -3.15
CA ASP A 159 8.67 13.38 -4.07
C ASP A 159 10.17 13.02 -3.97
N ALA A 160 10.68 12.80 -2.76
CA ALA A 160 12.08 12.42 -2.57
C ALA A 160 12.37 10.99 -3.06
N LEU A 161 11.45 10.04 -2.81
CA LEU A 161 11.57 8.67 -3.32
C LEU A 161 11.56 8.66 -4.85
N GLN A 162 10.63 9.39 -5.47
CA GLN A 162 10.62 9.59 -6.92
C GLN A 162 11.98 10.11 -7.39
N ALA A 163 12.48 11.20 -6.79
CA ALA A 163 13.73 11.83 -7.20
C ALA A 163 14.92 10.86 -7.12
N ILE A 164 15.01 10.05 -6.06
CA ILE A 164 16.06 9.03 -5.94
C ILE A 164 15.89 7.95 -7.02
N VAL A 165 14.66 7.47 -7.24
CA VAL A 165 14.38 6.44 -8.26
C VAL A 165 14.71 6.94 -9.67
N THR A 166 14.39 8.19 -10.01
CA THR A 166 14.68 8.77 -11.33
C THR A 166 16.11 9.30 -11.46
N GLY A 167 16.89 9.33 -10.36
CA GLY A 167 18.23 9.91 -10.35
C GLY A 167 18.24 11.45 -10.45
N ASP A 168 17.11 12.11 -10.19
CA ASP A 168 16.99 13.57 -10.23
C ASP A 168 17.54 14.18 -8.94
N ARG A 169 18.84 14.48 -8.96
CA ARG A 169 19.55 15.04 -7.80
C ARG A 169 19.02 16.41 -7.39
N ASP A 170 18.67 17.25 -8.35
CA ASP A 170 18.24 18.63 -8.08
C ASP A 170 16.87 18.62 -7.39
N LEU A 171 15.93 17.80 -7.89
CA LEU A 171 14.64 17.57 -7.25
C LEU A 171 14.80 16.98 -5.84
N LEU A 172 15.73 16.03 -5.66
CA LEU A 172 16.00 15.44 -4.35
C LEU A 172 16.51 16.49 -3.35
N CYS A 173 17.50 17.29 -3.74
CA CYS A 173 18.05 18.37 -2.92
C CYS A 173 16.98 19.43 -2.59
N GLN A 174 16.17 19.82 -3.57
CA GLN A 174 15.07 20.76 -3.37
C GLN A 174 14.05 20.20 -2.38
N THR A 175 13.61 18.96 -2.58
CA THR A 175 12.62 18.30 -1.72
C THR A 175 13.11 18.21 -0.28
N VAL A 176 14.34 17.72 -0.07
CA VAL A 176 14.99 17.65 1.25
C VAL A 176 15.18 19.02 1.88
N GLY A 177 15.42 20.08 1.10
CA GLY A 177 15.48 21.45 1.62
C GLY A 177 14.14 21.97 2.18
N THR A 178 13.02 21.45 1.67
CA THR A 178 11.67 21.88 2.09
C THR A 178 11.06 21.05 3.21
N PHE A 179 11.71 19.95 3.59
CA PHE A 179 11.28 19.02 4.62
C PHE A 179 10.78 19.75 5.87
N ALA A 180 9.46 19.71 6.08
CA ALA A 180 8.80 20.52 7.09
C ALA A 180 9.34 20.23 8.50
N LYS A 181 9.69 21.29 9.25
CA LYS A 181 9.96 21.19 10.68
C LYS A 181 8.61 21.10 11.40
N GLY A 182 8.40 20.06 12.17
CA GLY A 182 7.13 19.80 12.84
C GLY A 182 7.15 18.51 13.63
N ASN A 183 6.18 18.37 14.52
CA ASN A 183 5.98 17.16 15.29
C ASN A 183 5.46 16.05 14.36
N ARG A 184 6.14 14.91 14.34
CA ARG A 184 5.80 13.75 13.51
C ARG A 184 6.22 12.47 14.25
N PRO A 185 5.62 11.32 13.92
CA PRO A 185 6.04 10.05 14.51
C PRO A 185 7.54 9.82 14.35
N ALA A 186 8.19 9.25 15.38
CA ALA A 186 9.63 9.04 15.39
C ALA A 186 10.13 8.24 14.18
N TYR A 187 9.31 7.29 13.72
CA TYR A 187 9.59 6.49 12.53
C TYR A 187 9.63 7.33 11.24
N VAL A 188 8.63 8.18 11.02
CA VAL A 188 8.57 9.11 9.87
C VAL A 188 9.72 10.14 9.93
N SER A 189 10.12 10.56 11.14
CA SER A 189 11.34 11.36 11.31
C SER A 189 12.58 10.64 10.81
N SER A 190 12.74 9.37 11.20
CA SER A 190 13.89 8.54 10.83
C SER A 190 13.93 8.27 9.31
N VAL A 191 12.79 7.99 8.67
CA VAL A 191 12.68 7.86 7.19
C VAL A 191 13.23 9.12 6.49
N ARG A 192 12.81 10.30 6.96
CA ARG A 192 13.28 11.57 6.39
C ARG A 192 14.78 11.80 6.64
N GLU A 193 15.31 11.40 7.79
CA GLU A 193 16.76 11.49 8.06
C GLU A 193 17.57 10.58 7.14
N VAL A 194 17.10 9.36 6.86
CA VAL A 194 17.71 8.45 5.89
C VAL A 194 17.73 9.10 4.51
N ILE A 195 16.59 9.62 4.04
CA ILE A 195 16.49 10.32 2.76
C ILE A 195 17.41 11.55 2.69
N CYS A 196 17.47 12.36 3.75
CA CYS A 196 18.41 13.47 3.84
C CYS A 196 19.87 13.00 3.72
N SER A 197 20.20 11.85 4.31
CA SER A 197 21.55 11.30 4.26
C SER A 197 21.91 10.80 2.86
N ILE A 198 20.95 10.23 2.13
CA ILE A 198 21.08 9.90 0.70
C ILE A 198 21.38 11.16 -0.12
N ALA A 199 20.60 12.23 0.07
CA ALA A 199 20.80 13.50 -0.65
C ALA A 199 22.18 14.13 -0.38
N ASN A 200 22.66 14.03 0.87
CA ASN A 200 23.96 14.56 1.29
C ASN A 200 25.13 13.59 1.08
N ARG A 201 24.87 12.36 0.62
CA ARG A 201 25.86 11.26 0.49
C ARG A 201 26.64 11.01 1.79
N ASP A 202 25.95 11.05 2.92
CA ASP A 202 26.54 10.86 4.25
C ASP A 202 26.26 9.45 4.77
N ALA A 203 27.26 8.57 4.65
CA ALA A 203 27.14 7.17 5.04
C ALA A 203 26.93 6.97 6.55
N GLY A 204 27.58 7.80 7.38
CA GLY A 204 27.45 7.73 8.83
C GLY A 204 26.03 8.10 9.28
N ARG A 205 25.51 9.21 8.78
CA ARG A 205 24.13 9.64 9.08
C ARG A 205 23.08 8.70 8.49
N PHE A 206 23.36 8.10 7.34
CA PHE A 206 22.49 7.07 6.77
C PHE A 206 22.38 5.87 7.73
N ALA A 207 23.50 5.32 8.18
CA ALA A 207 23.52 4.20 9.11
C ALA A 207 22.82 4.53 10.44
N GLU A 208 23.06 5.74 10.99
CA GLU A 208 22.35 6.20 12.19
C GLU A 208 20.83 6.32 11.98
N GLY A 209 20.41 6.91 10.86
CA GLY A 209 19.01 7.08 10.50
C GLY A 209 18.30 5.74 10.33
N MET A 210 18.93 4.79 9.65
CA MET A 210 18.44 3.42 9.49
C MET A 210 18.29 2.72 10.85
N ASN A 211 19.29 2.83 11.72
CA ASN A 211 19.21 2.27 13.08
C ASN A 211 18.11 2.93 13.94
N ARG A 212 17.86 4.24 13.77
CA ARG A 212 16.73 4.92 14.42
C ARG A 212 15.38 4.46 13.86
N MET A 213 15.30 4.24 12.54
CA MET A 213 14.11 3.71 11.86
C MET A 213 13.74 2.33 12.40
N LEU A 214 14.68 1.38 12.39
CA LEU A 214 14.49 0.03 12.91
C LEU A 214 14.04 0.03 14.38
N ARG A 215 14.65 0.84 15.25
CA ARG A 215 14.27 0.93 16.67
C ARG A 215 12.86 1.48 16.88
N SER A 216 12.41 2.41 16.04
CA SER A 216 11.11 3.06 16.17
C SER A 216 9.98 2.32 15.45
N TYR A 217 10.30 1.31 14.64
CA TYR A 217 9.33 0.62 13.78
C TYR A 217 8.23 -0.10 14.56
N ARG A 218 8.58 -0.87 15.59
CA ARG A 218 7.59 -1.60 16.41
C ARG A 218 6.58 -0.66 17.06
N SER A 219 7.06 0.45 17.60
CA SER A 219 6.20 1.49 18.18
C SER A 219 5.44 2.30 17.14
N TYR A 220 5.74 2.16 15.85
CA TYR A 220 4.99 2.80 14.78
C TYR A 220 3.86 1.91 14.27
N MET A 221 4.06 0.60 14.25
CA MET A 221 3.05 -0.40 13.86
C MET A 221 2.07 -0.74 15.00
N PHE A 222 1.79 0.21 15.91
CA PHE A 222 0.88 0.03 17.08
C PHE A 222 -0.42 -0.68 16.66
N GLY A 223 -0.55 -1.96 16.98
CA GLY A 223 -1.75 -2.76 16.66
C GLY A 223 -1.49 -4.10 15.98
N ASP A 224 -0.32 -4.32 15.39
CA ASP A 224 0.03 -5.61 14.77
C ASP A 224 1.44 -6.06 15.17
N ASP A 225 1.51 -6.93 16.18
CA ASP A 225 2.75 -7.47 16.73
C ASP A 225 3.59 -8.21 15.69
N VAL A 226 2.95 -8.80 14.67
CA VAL A 226 3.63 -9.54 13.61
C VAL A 226 4.28 -8.57 12.63
N MET A 227 3.58 -7.50 12.24
CA MET A 227 4.14 -6.47 11.38
C MET A 227 5.40 -5.83 11.96
N GLY A 228 5.49 -5.69 13.29
CA GLY A 228 6.67 -5.15 13.96
C GLY A 228 7.92 -6.04 13.94
N LEU A 229 7.85 -7.25 13.38
CA LEU A 229 8.97 -8.20 13.39
C LEU A 229 9.99 -7.93 12.28
N ILE A 230 9.56 -7.49 11.10
CA ILE A 230 10.42 -7.19 9.94
C ILE A 230 10.01 -5.82 9.40
N ASP A 231 10.95 -4.90 9.22
CA ASP A 231 10.70 -3.57 8.65
C ASP A 231 10.94 -3.57 7.12
N PRO A 232 9.90 -3.76 6.29
CA PRO A 232 10.06 -3.75 4.84
C PRO A 232 10.44 -2.38 4.31
N HIS A 233 10.07 -1.29 4.98
CA HIS A 233 10.40 0.04 4.47
C HIS A 233 11.90 0.33 4.63
N ALA A 234 12.52 -0.17 5.70
CA ALA A 234 13.96 -0.09 5.88
C ALA A 234 14.69 -0.88 4.79
N VAL A 235 14.24 -2.11 4.49
CA VAL A 235 14.79 -2.91 3.38
C VAL A 235 14.67 -2.15 2.05
N GLY A 236 13.49 -1.63 1.73
CA GLY A 236 13.27 -0.88 0.49
C GLY A 236 14.12 0.39 0.36
N LEU A 237 14.32 1.15 1.46
CA LEU A 237 15.21 2.32 1.46
C LEU A 237 16.67 1.93 1.29
N TYR A 238 17.11 0.83 1.91
CA TYR A 238 18.46 0.32 1.74
C TYR A 238 18.69 -0.09 0.28
N GLU A 239 17.82 -0.90 -0.32
CA GLU A 239 17.95 -1.32 -1.73
C GLU A 239 18.01 -0.12 -2.67
N LEU A 240 17.12 0.85 -2.46
CA LEU A 240 17.10 2.07 -3.27
C LEU A 240 18.42 2.85 -3.16
N ALA A 241 18.92 3.04 -1.94
CA ALA A 241 20.17 3.75 -1.69
C ALA A 241 21.37 2.96 -2.25
N HIS A 242 21.42 1.65 -2.04
CA HIS A 242 22.49 0.78 -2.50
C HIS A 242 22.60 0.78 -4.01
N LYS A 243 21.47 0.66 -4.72
CA LYS A 243 21.40 0.64 -6.18
C LYS A 243 21.77 1.98 -6.81
N ARG A 244 21.43 3.11 -6.18
CA ARG A 244 21.60 4.46 -6.76
C ARG A 244 22.86 5.19 -6.30
N ILE A 245 23.24 5.02 -5.03
CA ILE A 245 24.32 5.75 -4.36
C ILE A 245 25.01 4.77 -3.38
N PRO A 246 25.68 3.71 -3.86
CA PRO A 246 26.18 2.62 -3.02
C PRO A 246 27.09 3.12 -1.89
N GLU A 247 27.85 4.20 -2.10
CA GLU A 247 28.73 4.79 -1.10
C GLU A 247 28.00 5.21 0.19
N VAL A 248 26.71 5.57 0.11
CA VAL A 248 25.94 5.98 1.29
C VAL A 248 25.57 4.80 2.19
N THR A 249 25.56 3.59 1.65
CA THR A 249 25.17 2.38 2.40
C THR A 249 26.36 1.70 3.09
N ALA A 250 27.59 2.15 2.83
CA ALA A 250 28.82 1.47 3.24
C ALA A 250 29.00 1.32 4.77
N SER A 251 28.37 2.18 5.57
CA SER A 251 28.51 2.17 7.03
C SER A 251 27.35 1.48 7.76
N PHE A 252 26.33 1.03 7.04
CA PHE A 252 25.19 0.33 7.65
C PHE A 252 25.49 -1.16 7.81
N ASP A 253 25.27 -1.70 9.01
CA ASP A 253 25.46 -3.12 9.29
C ASP A 253 24.27 -3.95 8.77
N VAL A 254 24.46 -4.62 7.63
CA VAL A 254 23.47 -5.54 7.05
C VAL A 254 23.42 -6.90 7.75
N GLN A 255 24.34 -7.18 8.68
CA GLN A 255 24.38 -8.43 9.45
C GLN A 255 23.56 -8.37 10.74
N GLN A 256 23.01 -7.21 11.09
CA GLN A 256 22.18 -7.05 12.27
C GLN A 256 20.89 -7.91 12.19
N LYS A 257 20.28 -8.16 13.34
CA LYS A 257 19.07 -9.00 13.46
C LYS A 257 17.79 -8.16 13.37
N LEU A 258 16.64 -8.83 13.51
CA LEU A 258 15.31 -8.21 13.49
C LEU A 258 15.25 -6.89 14.28
N PRO A 259 14.59 -5.85 13.76
CA PRO A 259 13.65 -5.89 12.64
C PRO A 259 14.29 -5.80 11.23
N TRP A 260 15.61 -5.83 11.13
CA TRP A 260 16.30 -6.13 9.87
C TRP A 260 16.39 -7.65 9.67
N ASP A 261 15.78 -8.17 8.61
CA ASP A 261 15.88 -9.58 8.26
C ASP A 261 17.06 -9.82 7.31
N ARG A 262 18.22 -10.11 7.90
CA ARG A 262 19.47 -10.37 7.15
C ARG A 262 19.30 -11.45 6.07
N GLU A 263 18.62 -12.53 6.40
CA GLU A 263 18.47 -13.69 5.51
C GLU A 263 17.54 -13.37 4.34
N TYR A 264 16.46 -12.63 4.61
CA TYR A 264 15.61 -12.08 3.56
C TYR A 264 16.39 -11.13 2.65
N PHE A 265 17.15 -10.20 3.23
CA PHE A 265 18.00 -9.28 2.47
C PHE A 265 19.02 -10.04 1.60
N GLN A 266 19.72 -11.04 2.15
CA GLN A 266 20.67 -11.87 1.39
C GLN A 266 20.00 -12.62 0.24
N TRP A 267 18.79 -13.13 0.44
CA TRP A 267 18.02 -13.76 -0.63
C TRP A 267 17.65 -12.73 -1.72
N LEU A 268 17.21 -11.54 -1.31
CA LEU A 268 16.79 -10.46 -2.21
C LEU A 268 17.93 -10.03 -3.16
N GLN A 269 19.19 -10.05 -2.70
CA GLN A 269 20.36 -9.76 -3.55
C GLN A 269 20.54 -10.74 -4.73
N ASN A 270 19.86 -11.89 -4.72
CA ASN A 270 19.86 -12.88 -5.82
C ASN A 270 18.52 -12.92 -6.58
N CYS A 271 17.56 -12.06 -6.23
CA CYS A 271 16.28 -11.93 -6.89
C CYS A 271 16.36 -10.74 -7.86
N ASP A 272 16.25 -10.94 -9.17
CA ASP A 272 16.30 -9.82 -10.12
C ASP A 272 14.99 -9.02 -10.12
N ASP A 273 13.86 -9.72 -10.28
CA ASP A 273 12.51 -9.17 -10.21
C ASP A 273 11.56 -10.23 -9.63
N ILE A 274 10.67 -9.82 -8.71
CA ILE A 274 9.66 -10.71 -8.14
C ILE A 274 8.55 -11.06 -9.13
N GLN A 275 8.44 -10.34 -10.25
CA GLN A 275 7.47 -10.60 -11.31
C GLN A 275 7.52 -12.08 -11.77
N ASP A 276 8.71 -12.65 -11.89
CA ASP A 276 8.93 -14.03 -12.34
C ASP A 276 8.29 -15.05 -11.37
N CYS A 277 8.12 -14.67 -10.10
CA CYS A 277 7.48 -15.52 -9.10
C CYS A 277 5.94 -15.52 -9.22
N PHE A 278 5.33 -14.61 -9.99
CA PHE A 278 3.88 -14.60 -10.23
C PHE A 278 3.43 -15.50 -11.39
N GLU A 279 4.32 -15.86 -12.33
CA GLU A 279 3.97 -16.70 -13.49
C GLU A 279 3.25 -18.01 -13.11
N PRO A 280 3.65 -18.74 -12.06
CA PRO A 280 3.03 -20.02 -11.70
C PRO A 280 1.66 -19.90 -11.04
N PHE A 281 1.19 -18.68 -10.70
CA PHE A 281 -0.09 -18.51 -10.04
C PHE A 281 -1.23 -18.71 -11.04
N ASP A 282 -2.07 -19.71 -10.78
CA ASP A 282 -3.36 -19.89 -11.43
C ASP A 282 -4.34 -18.85 -10.88
N ALA A 283 -4.32 -17.66 -11.49
CA ALA A 283 -5.19 -16.54 -11.16
C ALA A 283 -6.16 -16.29 -12.31
N PRO A 284 -7.42 -15.90 -12.02
CA PRO A 284 -8.36 -15.46 -13.03
C PRO A 284 -7.79 -14.33 -13.90
N ASP A 285 -8.14 -14.29 -15.19
CA ASP A 285 -7.61 -13.33 -16.17
C ASP A 285 -7.69 -11.88 -15.69
N TRP A 286 -8.80 -11.48 -15.08
CA TRP A 286 -8.98 -10.12 -14.57
C TRP A 286 -7.94 -9.76 -13.49
N MET A 287 -7.56 -10.71 -12.62
CA MET A 287 -6.59 -10.51 -11.56
C MET A 287 -5.18 -10.45 -12.14
N ARG A 288 -4.91 -11.28 -13.15
CA ARG A 288 -3.68 -11.25 -13.91
C ARG A 288 -3.46 -9.88 -14.54
N HIS A 289 -4.43 -9.36 -15.29
CA HIS A 289 -4.33 -8.03 -15.90
C HIS A 289 -4.23 -6.89 -14.87
N SER A 290 -5.11 -6.90 -13.85
CA SER A 290 -5.22 -5.76 -12.92
C SER A 290 -4.12 -5.68 -11.88
N ILE A 291 -3.65 -6.83 -11.39
CA ILE A 291 -2.71 -6.91 -10.27
C ILE A 291 -1.34 -7.35 -10.74
N PHE A 292 -1.22 -8.40 -11.56
CA PHE A 292 0.08 -8.96 -11.94
C PHE A 292 0.72 -8.23 -13.12
N GLU A 293 -0.07 -7.81 -14.10
CA GLU A 293 0.41 -7.03 -15.24
C GLU A 293 0.28 -5.53 -14.97
N MET A 294 -0.55 -5.16 -13.98
CA MET A 294 -0.85 -3.76 -13.65
C MET A 294 -1.19 -2.96 -14.90
N ASP A 295 -1.96 -3.60 -15.79
CA ASP A 295 -2.44 -2.96 -16.98
C ASP A 295 -3.36 -1.82 -16.58
N GLY A 296 -3.21 -0.71 -17.31
CA GLY A 296 -4.07 0.46 -17.18
C GLY A 296 -5.50 0.00 -17.38
N LEU A 297 -6.16 -0.20 -16.26
CA LEU A 297 -7.44 -0.83 -16.15
C LEU A 297 -8.44 0.15 -16.83
N GLU A 298 -8.83 -0.12 -18.07
CA GLU A 298 -9.83 0.67 -18.83
C GLU A 298 -11.24 0.46 -18.24
N TRP A 299 -11.42 0.68 -16.94
CA TRP A 299 -12.76 0.72 -16.37
C TRP A 299 -13.45 1.95 -16.93
N ALA A 300 -14.66 1.75 -17.43
CA ALA A 300 -15.46 2.76 -18.09
C ALA A 300 -15.42 4.10 -17.34
N LEU A 301 -15.42 5.20 -18.09
CA LEU A 301 -15.44 6.58 -17.58
C LEU A 301 -16.52 6.84 -16.51
N SER A 302 -17.52 5.95 -16.38
CA SER A 302 -18.54 5.95 -15.33
C SER A 302 -18.01 5.64 -13.92
N VAL A 303 -16.83 5.02 -13.79
CA VAL A 303 -16.20 4.70 -12.49
C VAL A 303 -15.23 5.80 -12.03
N ARG A 304 -14.80 6.69 -12.95
CA ARG A 304 -14.04 7.88 -12.58
C ARG A 304 -15.00 8.85 -11.88
N ALA A 305 -14.79 9.07 -10.58
CA ALA A 305 -15.54 10.08 -9.84
C ALA A 305 -15.57 11.38 -10.65
N LYS A 306 -16.78 11.83 -11.03
CA LYS A 306 -16.95 13.15 -11.65
C LYS A 306 -16.41 14.17 -10.65
N ARG A 307 -15.35 14.87 -11.04
CA ARG A 307 -14.78 16.01 -10.32
C ARG A 307 -15.82 17.12 -10.13
#